data_AF-A0A1L9U5L5-F1
#
_entry.id   AF-A0A1L9U5L5-F1
#
_cell.length_a   1.000
_cell.length_b   1.000
_cell.length_c   1.000
_cell.angle_alpha   90.00
_cell.angle_beta   90.00
_cell.angle_gamma   90.00
#
_symmetry.space_group_name_H-M   'P 1'
#
loop_
_entity.id
_entity.type
_entity.pdbx_description
1 polymer ?
#
loop_
_entity_poly.entity_id
_entity_poly.type
_entity_poly.pdbx_seq_one_letter_code
_entity_poly.pdbx_strand_id
1 'polypeptide(L)'
;MVFHAYAKNCNDDWSWRYLITAPDYNTFNDWFETVRAKVGDRVIYKLSSDFIAYDRNKFALGDCTRQNQEASKFLDKIMITLLNDRDGRTISTFNNSWNTSA
;
A
#
# COMPACT_ATOMS: atom_id res chain seq x y z
N MET A 1 0.24 -4.91 -22.13
CA MET A 1 -0.95 -4.40 -21.42
C MET A 1 -0.56 -4.22 -19.97
N VAL A 2 -0.76 -3.04 -19.39
CA VAL A 2 -0.36 -2.75 -18.00
C VAL A 2 -1.26 -3.50 -17.02
N PHE A 3 -0.68 -4.10 -15.99
CA PHE A 3 -1.40 -4.77 -14.92
C PHE A 3 -1.57 -3.84 -13.72
N HIS A 4 -2.78 -3.82 -13.15
CA HIS A 4 -3.10 -3.02 -11.98
C HIS A 4 -3.61 -3.95 -10.89
N ALA A 5 -3.12 -3.76 -9.67
CA ALA A 5 -3.62 -4.44 -8.48
C ALA A 5 -3.95 -3.44 -7.38
N TYR A 6 -5.02 -3.72 -6.64
CA TYR A 6 -5.43 -2.95 -5.49
C TYR A 6 -4.87 -3.56 -4.21
N ALA A 7 -4.38 -2.73 -3.30
CA ALA A 7 -3.96 -3.14 -1.98
C ALA A 7 -4.76 -2.39 -0.91
N LYS A 8 -5.40 -3.12 0.00
CA LYS A 8 -6.07 -2.57 1.18
C LYS A 8 -5.30 -2.84 2.46
N ASN A 9 -5.35 -1.91 3.40
CA ASN A 9 -5.02 -2.19 4.79
C ASN A 9 -6.01 -3.24 5.34
N CYS A 10 -5.53 -4.25 6.07
CA CYS A 10 -6.41 -5.22 6.72
C CYS A 10 -6.92 -4.74 8.08
N ASN A 11 -6.30 -3.71 8.66
CA ASN A 11 -6.69 -3.16 9.95
C ASN A 11 -7.91 -2.24 9.86
N ASP A 12 -8.17 -1.65 8.69
CA ASP A 12 -9.34 -0.80 8.42
C ASP A 12 -9.58 -0.66 6.90
N ASP A 13 -10.79 -0.23 6.54
CA ASP A 13 -11.20 -0.11 5.13
C ASP A 13 -11.07 1.31 4.56
N TRP A 14 -10.64 2.29 5.36
CA TRP A 14 -10.72 3.70 4.99
C TRP A 14 -9.36 4.32 4.65
N SER A 15 -8.25 3.77 5.16
CA SER A 15 -6.92 4.37 5.06
C SER A 15 -5.87 3.46 4.41
N TRP A 16 -4.74 4.06 4.01
CA TRP A 16 -3.55 3.36 3.50
C TRP A 16 -3.87 2.38 2.37
N ARG A 17 -4.61 2.86 1.37
CA ARG A 17 -5.02 2.08 0.20
C ARG A 17 -4.08 2.42 -0.94
N TYR A 18 -3.64 1.41 -1.69
CA TYR A 18 -2.67 1.62 -2.76
C TYR A 18 -3.13 0.99 -4.07
N LEU A 19 -2.79 1.66 -5.17
CA LEU A 19 -2.79 1.09 -6.51
C LEU A 19 -1.35 0.68 -6.86
N ILE A 20 -1.18 -0.57 -7.24
CA ILE A 20 0.10 -1.13 -7.69
C ILE A 20 0.01 -1.32 -9.20
N THR A 21 0.94 -0.72 -9.93
CA THR A 21 1.00 -0.76 -11.38
C THR A 21 2.26 -1.47 -11.83
N ALA A 22 2.11 -2.48 -12.68
CA ALA A 22 3.20 -3.31 -13.20
C ALA A 22 3.06 -3.49 -14.73
N PRO A 23 4.15 -3.80 -15.46
CA PRO A 23 4.07 -4.03 -16.91
C PRO A 23 3.22 -5.25 -17.29
N ASP A 24 3.11 -6.24 -16.39
CA ASP A 24 2.32 -7.47 -16.56
C ASP A 24 2.08 -8.17 -15.20
N TYR A 25 1.22 -9.21 -15.21
CA TYR A 25 0.91 -10.00 -14.01
C TYR A 25 2.13 -10.74 -13.44
N ASN A 26 3.06 -11.20 -14.28
CA ASN A 26 4.21 -11.98 -13.81
C ASN A 26 5.15 -11.10 -12.98
N THR A 27 5.36 -9.85 -13.39
CA THR A 27 6.16 -8.87 -12.66
C THR A 27 5.50 -8.51 -11.32
N PHE A 28 4.18 -8.31 -11.31
CA PHE A 28 3.43 -8.13 -10.07
C PHE A 28 3.52 -9.35 -9.15
N ASN A 29 3.40 -10.55 -9.70
CA ASN A 29 3.45 -11.78 -8.92
C ASN A 29 4.83 -12.03 -8.32
N ASP A 30 5.91 -11.82 -9.07
CA ASP A 30 7.29 -11.89 -8.55
C ASP A 30 7.52 -10.88 -7.42
N TRP A 31 7.00 -9.66 -7.58
CA TRP A 31 7.03 -8.67 -6.49
C TRP A 31 6.29 -9.17 -5.26
N PHE A 32 5.05 -9.64 -5.43
CA PHE A 32 4.21 -10.10 -4.33
C PHE A 32 4.88 -11.26 -3.58
N GLU A 33 5.35 -12.29 -4.29
CA GLU A 33 6.00 -13.44 -3.65
C GLU A 33 7.34 -13.05 -3.00
N THR A 34 8.10 -12.11 -3.59
CA THR A 34 9.32 -11.58 -2.97
C THR A 34 9.02 -10.87 -1.65
N VAL A 35 8.00 -9.99 -1.62
CA VAL A 35 7.60 -9.28 -0.41
C VAL A 35 7.10 -10.27 0.62
N ARG A 36 6.16 -11.16 0.23
CA ARG A 36 5.56 -12.18 1.09
C ARG A 36 6.62 -13.08 1.75
N ALA A 37 7.63 -13.51 1.00
CA ALA A 37 8.73 -14.30 1.54
C ALA A 37 9.56 -13.57 2.62
N LYS A 38 9.59 -12.24 2.59
CA LYS A 38 10.32 -11.43 3.57
C LYS A 38 9.49 -11.01 4.79
N VAL A 39 8.22 -10.65 4.59
CA VAL A 39 7.36 -10.14 5.67
C VAL A 39 6.47 -11.21 6.30
N GLY A 40 6.26 -12.33 5.61
CA GLY A 40 5.46 -13.47 6.06
C GLY A 40 3.99 -13.44 5.61
N ASP A 41 3.40 -14.63 5.53
CA ASP A 41 2.07 -14.90 4.95
C ASP A 41 0.88 -14.22 5.65
N ARG A 42 1.07 -13.82 6.91
CA ARG A 42 0.03 -13.11 7.68
C ARG A 42 0.12 -11.60 7.57
N VAL A 43 1.16 -11.08 6.92
CA VAL A 43 1.41 -9.64 6.77
C VAL A 43 0.93 -9.14 5.41
N ILE A 44 1.01 -9.96 4.37
CA ILE A 44 0.49 -9.64 3.03
C ILE A 44 -0.09 -10.91 2.40
N TYR A 45 -1.29 -10.82 1.84
CA TYR A 45 -1.99 -11.97 1.23
C TYR A 45 -2.93 -11.54 0.10
N LYS A 46 -3.22 -12.45 -0.82
CA LYS A 46 -4.12 -12.21 -1.96
C LYS A 46 -5.57 -12.48 -1.56
N LEU A 47 -6.46 -11.62 -2.04
CA LEU A 47 -7.92 -11.82 -2.07
C LEU A 47 -8.36 -12.26 -3.47
N SER A 48 -7.70 -11.75 -4.51
CA SER A 48 -7.82 -12.17 -5.91
C SER A 48 -6.46 -11.99 -6.63
N SER A 49 -6.41 -12.23 -7.94
CA SER A 49 -5.21 -11.99 -8.76
C SER A 49 -4.73 -10.54 -8.74
N ASP A 50 -5.64 -9.60 -8.57
CA ASP A 50 -5.48 -8.15 -8.68
C ASP A 50 -5.91 -7.41 -7.40
N PHE A 51 -6.16 -8.14 -6.31
CA PHE A 51 -6.55 -7.54 -5.03
C PHE A 51 -5.81 -8.24 -3.89
N ILE A 52 -5.05 -7.47 -3.12
CA ILE A 52 -4.32 -7.91 -1.95
C ILE A 52 -4.75 -7.15 -0.70
N ALA A 53 -4.54 -7.77 0.45
CA ALA A 53 -4.63 -7.13 1.75
C ALA A 53 -3.27 -7.21 2.45
N TYR A 54 -2.97 -6.21 3.27
CA TYR A 54 -1.72 -6.17 4.02
C TYR A 54 -1.89 -5.50 5.39
N ASP A 55 -1.04 -5.83 6.34
CA ASP A 55 -1.02 -5.25 7.68
C ASP A 55 -0.10 -4.02 7.72
N ARG A 56 -0.70 -2.82 7.70
CA ARG A 56 0.03 -1.54 7.74
C ARG A 56 0.89 -1.37 9.00
N ASN A 57 0.58 -2.04 10.11
CA ASN A 57 1.38 -1.94 11.34
C ASN A 57 2.66 -2.76 11.27
N LYS A 58 2.76 -3.69 10.31
CA LYS A 58 3.92 -4.59 10.14
C LYS A 58 4.68 -4.38 8.84
N PHE A 59 4.04 -3.80 7.83
CA PHE A 59 4.64 -3.60 6.51
C PHE A 59 4.32 -2.22 5.93
N ALA A 60 5.37 -1.49 5.57
CA ALA A 60 5.27 -0.19 4.92
C ALA A 60 5.22 -0.35 3.39
N LEU A 61 4.08 -0.79 2.86
CA LEU A 61 3.90 -1.09 1.44
C LEU A 61 4.33 0.06 0.51
N GLY A 62 4.01 1.31 0.86
CA GLY A 62 4.41 2.49 0.06
C GLY A 62 5.91 2.70 -0.10
N ASP A 63 6.72 2.13 0.82
CA ASP A 63 8.16 2.34 0.88
C ASP A 63 8.96 1.07 0.54
N CYS A 64 8.29 -0.05 0.24
CA CYS A 64 8.93 -1.36 0.13
C CYS A 64 9.94 -1.49 -1.02
N THR A 65 9.92 -0.56 -1.99
CA THR A 65 10.85 -0.52 -3.12
C THR A 65 12.06 0.40 -2.89
N ARG A 66 12.13 1.13 -1.77
CA ARG A 66 13.28 1.98 -1.43
C ARG A 66 14.54 1.14 -1.19
N GLN A 67 15.71 1.78 -1.28
CA GLN A 67 16.99 1.13 -0.99
C GLN A 67 16.97 0.45 0.39
N ASN A 68 17.50 -0.78 0.45
CA ASN A 68 17.55 -1.64 1.65
C ASN A 68 16.18 -2.14 2.18
N GLN A 69 15.10 -2.00 1.41
CA GLN A 69 13.78 -2.54 1.77
C GLN A 69 13.49 -3.89 1.11
N GLU A 70 12.35 -4.50 1.43
CA GLU A 70 11.98 -5.86 1.07
C GLU A 70 12.01 -6.11 -0.45
N ALA A 71 11.60 -5.12 -1.23
CA ALA A 71 11.44 -5.20 -2.67
C ALA A 71 12.28 -4.17 -3.42
N SER A 72 13.45 -3.80 -2.90
CA SER A 72 14.37 -2.82 -3.52
C SER A 72 14.71 -3.14 -4.99
N LYS A 73 14.75 -4.42 -5.39
CA LYS A 73 14.97 -4.85 -6.80
C LYS A 73 13.83 -4.49 -7.77
N PHE A 74 12.71 -3.95 -7.27
CA PHE A 74 11.52 -3.59 -8.06
C PHE A 74 11.30 -2.10 -8.23
N LEU A 75 12.24 -1.23 -7.79
CA LEU A 75 12.11 0.23 -7.87
C LEU A 75 11.73 0.72 -9.28
N ASP A 76 12.35 0.16 -10.32
CA ASP A 76 12.08 0.50 -11.73
C ASP A 76 11.16 -0.50 -12.45
N LYS A 77 10.50 -1.40 -11.70
CA LYS A 77 9.65 -2.47 -12.25
C LYS A 77 8.18 -2.32 -11.92
N ILE A 78 7.86 -1.65 -10.83
CA ILE A 78 6.48 -1.37 -10.41
C ILE A 78 6.36 0.06 -9.92
N MET A 79 5.14 0.59 -9.96
CA MET A 79 4.78 1.84 -9.31
C MET A 79 3.76 1.55 -8.20
N ILE A 80 3.92 2.22 -7.07
CA ILE A 80 3.01 2.12 -5.92
C ILE A 80 2.46 3.53 -5.66
N THR A 81 1.14 3.68 -5.83
CA THR A 81 0.45 4.97 -5.68
C THR A 81 -0.48 4.92 -4.48
N LEU A 82 -0.27 5.81 -3.51
CA LEU A 82 -1.20 6.00 -2.40
C LEU A 82 -2.50 6.60 -2.93
N LEU A 83 -3.62 5.94 -2.65
CA LEU A 83 -4.95 6.45 -2.93
C LEU A 83 -5.44 7.30 -1.77
N ASN A 84 -6.37 8.23 -2.07
CA ASN A 84 -7.01 9.03 -1.03
C ASN A 84 -7.69 8.14 0.01
N ASP A 85 -7.79 8.60 1.25
CA ASP A 85 -8.60 7.96 2.27
C ASP A 85 -10.10 8.03 1.88
N ARG A 86 -10.93 7.08 2.34
CA ARG A 86 -12.36 6.99 1.93
C ARG A 86 -13.11 8.29 2.15
N ASP A 87 -12.89 8.91 3.30
CA ASP A 87 -13.59 10.12 3.74
C ASP A 87 -12.79 11.40 3.39
N GLY A 88 -11.75 11.26 2.56
CA GLY A 88 -10.77 12.31 2.28
C GLY A 88 -9.77 12.48 3.43
N ARG A 89 -8.63 13.12 3.13
CA ARG A 89 -7.62 13.40 4.15
C ARG A 89 -8.05 14.64 4.92
N THR A 90 -8.35 14.50 6.21
CA THR A 90 -8.58 15.66 7.08
C THR A 90 -7.24 16.35 7.31
N ILE A 91 -7.03 17.50 6.65
CA ILE A 91 -5.86 18.35 6.89
C ILE A 91 -6.20 19.24 8.07
N SER A 92 -5.55 19.03 9.21
CA SER A 92 -5.62 19.99 10.33
C SER A 92 -5.02 21.31 9.86
N THR A 93 -5.86 22.31 9.61
CA THR A 93 -5.39 23.68 9.42
C THR A 93 -4.95 24.25 10.77
N PHE A 94 -3.95 25.13 10.78
CA PHE A 94 -3.34 25.70 11.99
C PHE A 94 -4.27 26.62 12.81
N ASN A 95 -5.59 26.53 12.70
CA ASN A 95 -6.48 27.45 13.37
C ASN A 95 -7.82 26.83 13.80
N ASN A 96 -7.78 25.95 14.80
CA ASN A 96 -8.96 25.57 15.56
C ASN A 96 -8.77 25.81 17.08
N SER A 97 -7.96 26.80 17.46
CA SER A 97 -7.78 27.21 18.87
C SER A 97 -8.75 28.31 19.33
N TRP A 98 -9.79 28.65 18.56
CA TRP A 98 -10.67 29.80 18.86
C TRP A 98 -12.13 29.47 19.15
N ASN A 99 -12.50 28.23 19.48
CA ASN A 99 -13.87 27.96 19.90
C ASN A 99 -14.03 26.88 20.99
N THR A 100 -13.18 26.90 22.01
CA THR A 100 -13.54 26.33 23.32
C THR A 100 -14.19 27.42 24.18
N SER A 101 -15.47 27.68 23.90
CA SER A 101 -16.39 28.38 24.79
C SER A 101 -17.71 27.62 24.82
N ALA A 102 -17.81 26.62 25.70
CA ALA A 102 -19.06 26.11 26.26
C ALA A 102 -18.74 25.41 27.59
#